data_AF-A0A183CRF7-F1
#
_entry.id   AF-A0A183CRF7-F1
#
_cell.length_a   1.000
_cell.length_b   1.000
_cell.length_c   1.000
_cell.angle_alpha   90.00
_cell.angle_beta   90.00
_cell.angle_gamma   90.00
#
_symmetry.space_group_name_H-M   'P 1'
#
loop_
_entity.id
_entity.type
_entity.pdbx_description
1 polymer ?
#
loop_
_entity_poly.entity_id
_entity_poly.type
_entity_poly.pdbx_seq_one_letter_code
_entity_poly.pdbx_strand_id
1 'polypeptide(L)'
;NSTLIDRNILSDPKLKNTRKVINAVRLIDVMGHLLADIDENSLNVAKMERMRRMEARTRQMDAELYERFAEARRTSFCNWTGRRWSNGASKFLGWLEAPPMEEGLANALNFCAMEIVAIVVESAVRCRDQENHQDVKKREENHSIQRPKALYIRHYEEAIRRNWGYAKRKDILFGYF
;
A
#
# COMPACT_ATOMS: atom_id res chain seq x y z
N ASN A 1 -21.91 37.87 5.49
CA ASN A 1 -20.46 37.71 5.77
C ASN A 1 -19.94 36.27 5.70
N SER A 2 -20.77 35.24 5.45
CA SER A 2 -20.30 33.83 5.37
C SER A 2 -19.70 33.41 4.02
N THR A 3 -19.70 34.26 3.00
CA THR A 3 -19.32 33.92 1.61
C THR A 3 -17.90 34.32 1.22
N LEU A 4 -17.19 35.07 2.08
CA LEU A 4 -15.83 35.56 1.80
C LEU A 4 -14.73 34.66 2.41
N ILE A 5 -15.06 33.92 3.48
CA ILE A 5 -14.13 32.97 4.11
C ILE A 5 -13.92 31.73 3.22
N ASP A 6 -14.96 31.27 2.54
CA ASP A 6 -14.87 30.12 1.60
C ASP A 6 -13.98 30.41 0.37
N ARG A 7 -13.91 31.67 -0.09
CA ARG A 7 -13.14 32.04 -1.29
C ARG A 7 -11.63 32.13 -1.03
N ASN A 8 -11.21 32.50 0.17
CA ASN A 8 -9.78 32.56 0.54
C ASN A 8 -9.20 31.20 0.95
N ILE A 9 -10.04 30.20 1.25
CA ILE A 9 -9.61 28.82 1.52
C ILE A 9 -9.45 28.03 0.21
N LEU A 10 -10.18 28.42 -0.84
CA LEU A 10 -10.09 27.88 -2.20
C LEU A 10 -8.74 28.15 -2.91
N SER A 11 -7.89 29.03 -2.37
CA SER A 11 -6.59 29.37 -2.94
C SER A 11 -5.44 28.48 -2.46
N ASP A 12 -5.59 27.72 -1.37
CA ASP A 12 -4.55 26.77 -0.94
C ASP A 12 -4.71 25.43 -1.70
N PRO A 13 -3.76 25.06 -2.59
CA PRO A 13 -3.83 23.82 -3.35
C PRO A 13 -3.87 22.57 -2.46
N LYS A 14 -3.34 22.66 -1.23
CA LYS A 14 -3.28 21.55 -0.27
C LYS A 14 -4.67 21.24 0.28
N LEU A 15 -5.43 22.26 0.70
CA LEU A 15 -6.80 22.09 1.20
C LEU A 15 -7.77 21.64 0.10
N LYS A 16 -7.54 22.06 -1.15
CA LYS A 16 -8.39 21.68 -2.29
C LYS A 16 -8.35 20.16 -2.57
N ASN A 17 -7.20 19.52 -2.45
CA ASN A 17 -7.06 18.07 -2.65
C ASN A 17 -7.60 17.28 -1.46
N THR A 18 -7.33 17.73 -0.24
CA THR A 18 -7.90 17.12 0.98
C THR A 18 -9.42 17.13 0.96
N ARG A 19 -10.04 18.25 0.56
CA ARG A 19 -11.51 18.34 0.43
C ARG A 19 -12.08 17.38 -0.62
N LYS A 20 -11.39 17.18 -1.75
CA LYS A 20 -11.79 16.19 -2.77
C LYS A 20 -11.76 14.77 -2.21
N VAL A 21 -10.72 14.42 -1.46
CA VAL A 21 -10.61 13.10 -0.81
C VAL A 21 -11.74 12.90 0.19
N ILE A 22 -12.00 13.90 1.04
CA ILE A 22 -13.12 13.84 2.00
C ILE A 22 -14.47 13.68 1.31
N ASN A 23 -14.70 14.42 0.23
CA ASN A 23 -15.93 14.31 -0.54
C ASN A 23 -16.07 12.95 -1.21
N ALA A 24 -14.98 12.37 -1.72
CA ALA A 24 -14.99 11.02 -2.26
C ALA A 24 -15.26 9.96 -1.18
N VAL A 25 -14.65 10.10 0.00
CA VAL A 25 -14.88 9.20 1.13
C VAL A 25 -16.33 9.26 1.60
N ARG A 26 -16.93 10.45 1.66
CA ARG A 26 -18.36 10.62 1.97
C ARG A 26 -19.28 9.85 1.03
N LEU A 27 -18.89 9.63 -0.22
CA LEU A 27 -19.71 8.89 -1.19
C LEU A 27 -19.66 7.38 -0.96
N ILE A 28 -18.58 6.86 -0.36
CA ILE A 28 -18.38 5.42 -0.13
C ILE A 28 -18.62 5.00 1.33
N ASP A 29 -18.52 5.93 2.26
CA ASP A 29 -18.64 5.67 3.70
C ASP A 29 -20.10 5.68 4.15
N VAL A 30 -20.82 4.61 3.78
CA VAL A 30 -22.24 4.41 4.14
C VAL A 30 -22.44 4.33 5.66
N MET A 31 -21.43 3.83 6.40
CA MET A 31 -21.50 3.60 7.85
C MET A 31 -20.98 4.78 8.69
N GLY A 32 -20.33 5.77 8.07
CA GLY A 32 -19.77 6.94 8.75
C GLY A 32 -18.49 6.68 9.55
N HIS A 33 -17.95 5.46 9.52
CA HIS A 33 -16.77 5.09 10.29
C HIS A 33 -15.49 5.57 9.62
N LEU A 34 -15.41 5.48 8.30
CA LEU A 34 -14.21 5.84 7.55
C LEU A 34 -13.95 7.35 7.61
N LEU A 35 -15.01 8.16 7.56
CA LEU A 35 -14.93 9.62 7.65
C LEU A 35 -14.58 10.08 9.07
N ALA A 36 -15.08 9.40 10.10
CA ALA A 36 -14.79 9.71 11.50
C ALA A 36 -13.29 9.56 11.83
N ASP A 37 -12.61 8.65 11.15
CA ASP A 37 -11.18 8.38 11.32
C ASP A 37 -10.27 9.30 10.45
N ILE A 38 -10.83 10.13 9.56
CA ILE A 38 -10.06 11.04 8.71
C ILE A 38 -9.87 12.40 9.40
N ASP A 39 -8.64 12.65 9.82
CA ASP A 39 -8.15 13.98 10.19
C ASP A 39 -7.49 14.67 8.97
N GLU A 40 -7.95 15.88 8.63
CA GLU A 40 -7.41 16.66 7.49
C GLU A 40 -5.89 16.89 7.60
N ASN A 41 -5.37 17.00 8.82
CA ASN A 41 -3.94 17.15 9.06
C ASN A 41 -3.18 15.82 8.90
N SER A 42 -3.79 14.69 9.26
CA SER A 42 -3.15 13.37 9.18
C SER A 42 -2.94 12.90 7.73
N LEU A 43 -3.85 13.24 6.81
CA LEU A 43 -3.73 12.91 5.39
C LEU A 43 -2.47 13.49 4.75
N ASN A 44 -2.13 14.73 5.11
CA ASN A 44 -0.92 15.39 4.61
C ASN A 44 0.35 14.74 5.18
N VAL A 45 0.35 14.37 6.47
CA VAL A 45 1.47 13.68 7.11
C VAL A 45 1.72 12.31 6.47
N ALA A 46 0.67 11.51 6.27
CA ALA A 46 0.78 10.20 5.64
C ALA A 46 1.33 10.30 4.20
N LYS A 47 0.88 11.29 3.43
CA LYS A 47 1.41 11.56 2.08
C LYS A 47 2.90 11.92 2.11
N MET A 48 3.30 12.82 3.01
CA MET A 48 4.71 13.22 3.14
C MET A 48 5.60 12.04 3.54
N GLU A 49 5.19 11.24 4.51
CA GLU A 49 5.96 10.08 4.95
C GLU A 49 6.07 9.02 3.85
N ARG A 50 5.01 8.80 3.06
CA ARG A 50 5.06 7.94 1.87
C ARG A 50 6.09 8.45 0.85
N MET A 51 6.10 9.76 0.56
CA MET A 51 7.11 10.34 -0.34
C MET A 51 8.53 10.18 0.23
N ARG A 52 8.73 10.45 1.52
CA ARG A 52 10.02 10.31 2.20
C ARG A 52 10.58 8.88 2.12
N ARG A 53 9.73 7.86 2.35
CA ARG A 53 10.11 6.45 2.23
C ARG A 53 10.49 6.08 0.80
N MET A 54 9.73 6.58 -0.17
CA MET A 54 10.01 6.37 -1.59
C MET A 54 11.35 6.98 -1.98
N GLU A 55 11.62 8.23 -1.60
CA GLU A 55 12.89 8.92 -1.87
C GLU A 55 14.07 8.20 -1.21
N ALA A 56 13.91 7.73 0.03
CA ALA A 56 14.95 6.98 0.73
C ALA A 56 15.28 5.67 0.01
N ARG A 57 14.25 4.96 -0.49
CA ARG A 57 14.44 3.72 -1.28
C ARG A 57 15.10 4.01 -2.62
N THR A 58 14.65 5.01 -3.37
CA THR A 58 15.16 5.29 -4.72
C THR A 58 16.56 5.87 -4.72
N ARG A 59 16.98 6.59 -3.68
CA ARG A 59 18.35 7.16 -3.57
C ARG A 59 19.45 6.10 -3.58
N GLN A 60 19.13 4.87 -3.18
CA GLN A 60 20.09 3.76 -3.11
C GLN A 60 20.08 2.88 -4.37
N MET A 61 19.20 3.16 -5.33
CA MET A 61 19.05 2.35 -6.53
C MET A 61 19.96 2.88 -7.65
N ASP A 62 20.60 1.97 -8.38
CA ASP A 62 21.20 2.31 -9.68
C ASP A 62 20.11 2.48 -10.75
N ALA A 63 20.50 2.90 -11.96
CA ALA A 63 19.56 3.18 -13.05
C ALA A 63 18.76 1.94 -13.47
N GLU A 64 19.39 0.77 -13.54
CA GLU A 64 18.74 -0.48 -13.96
C GLU A 64 17.74 -0.96 -12.91
N LEU A 65 18.13 -0.95 -11.63
CA LEU A 65 17.27 -1.32 -10.53
C LEU A 65 16.09 -0.34 -10.39
N TYR A 66 16.33 0.96 -10.61
CA TYR A 66 15.27 1.96 -10.61
C TYR A 66 14.26 1.73 -11.75
N GLU A 67 14.73 1.37 -12.94
CA GLU A 67 13.85 1.07 -14.08
C GLU A 67 12.94 -0.13 -13.77
N ARG A 68 13.51 -1.24 -13.28
CA ARG A 68 12.75 -2.43 -12.86
C ARG A 68 11.78 -2.11 -11.73
N PHE A 69 12.20 -1.29 -10.76
CA PHE A 69 11.35 -0.83 -9.67
C PHE A 69 10.18 0.02 -10.19
N ALA A 70 10.43 0.93 -11.13
CA ALA A 70 9.40 1.78 -11.72
C ALA A 70 8.41 0.97 -12.57
N GLU A 71 8.87 -0.05 -13.29
CA GLU A 71 8.02 -1.00 -14.00
C GLU A 71 7.13 -1.77 -13.04
N ALA A 72 7.71 -2.41 -12.02
CA ALA A 72 6.96 -3.16 -11.01
C ALA A 72 5.89 -2.29 -10.30
N ARG A 73 6.19 -1.01 -10.07
CA ARG A 73 5.25 -0.05 -9.45
C ARG A 73 4.08 0.36 -10.37
N ARG A 74 4.26 0.31 -11.70
CA ARG A 74 3.19 0.60 -12.67
C ARG A 74 2.29 -0.61 -12.90
N THR A 75 2.80 -1.82 -12.69
CA THR A 75 2.02 -3.05 -12.80
C THR A 75 0.91 -3.09 -11.75
N SER A 76 -0.29 -3.49 -12.17
CA SER A 76 -1.45 -3.58 -11.28
C SER A 76 -2.36 -4.73 -11.71
N PHE A 77 -3.26 -5.16 -10.82
CA PHE A 77 -4.24 -6.18 -11.16
C PHE A 77 -5.21 -5.71 -12.25
N CYS A 78 -5.52 -4.41 -12.27
CA CYS A 78 -6.40 -3.77 -13.25
C CYS A 78 -5.65 -3.14 -14.43
N ASN A 79 -4.59 -3.79 -14.95
CA ASN A 79 -3.68 -3.26 -15.99
C ASN A 79 -4.34 -2.28 -16.99
N TRP A 80 -3.88 -1.02 -16.91
CA TRP A 80 -4.41 0.11 -17.67
C TRP A 80 -3.70 0.25 -19.02
N THR A 81 -3.99 -0.63 -19.97
CA THR A 81 -3.45 -0.48 -21.33
C THR A 81 -4.57 -0.15 -22.32
N GLY A 82 -4.69 1.14 -22.66
CA GLY A 82 -5.57 1.64 -23.73
C GLY A 82 -7.06 1.65 -23.40
N ARG A 83 -7.91 1.53 -24.43
CA ARG A 83 -9.39 1.61 -24.33
C ARG A 83 -10.06 0.39 -23.67
N ARG A 84 -9.31 -0.50 -23.02
CA ARG A 84 -9.83 -1.73 -22.42
C ARG A 84 -9.46 -1.82 -20.94
N TRP A 85 -10.03 -0.92 -20.13
CA TRP A 85 -10.32 -1.22 -18.73
C TRP A 85 -10.99 -2.61 -18.59
N SER A 86 -11.78 -2.98 -19.61
CA SER A 86 -12.61 -4.18 -19.67
C SER A 86 -11.92 -5.51 -19.43
N ASN A 87 -10.62 -5.69 -19.72
CA ASN A 87 -10.04 -7.05 -19.69
C ASN A 87 -9.23 -7.35 -18.44
N GLY A 88 -8.47 -6.38 -17.91
CA GLY A 88 -7.71 -6.55 -16.67
C GLY A 88 -8.62 -6.48 -15.45
N ALA A 89 -9.40 -5.39 -15.35
CA ALA A 89 -10.32 -5.18 -14.24
C ALA A 89 -11.40 -6.26 -14.16
N SER A 90 -12.00 -6.67 -15.30
CA SER A 90 -13.00 -7.75 -15.30
C SER A 90 -12.43 -9.09 -14.82
N LYS A 91 -11.19 -9.43 -15.18
CA LYS A 91 -10.54 -10.64 -14.66
C LYS A 91 -10.27 -10.56 -13.17
N PHE A 92 -9.77 -9.43 -12.70
CA PHE A 92 -9.50 -9.21 -11.28
C PHE A 92 -10.80 -9.26 -10.45
N LEU A 93 -11.83 -8.53 -10.87
CA LEU A 93 -13.13 -8.52 -10.20
C LEU A 93 -13.82 -9.89 -10.29
N GLY A 94 -13.72 -10.58 -11.43
CA GLY A 94 -14.22 -11.94 -11.59
C GLY A 94 -13.53 -12.95 -10.69
N TRP A 95 -12.20 -12.84 -10.51
CA TRP A 95 -11.45 -13.66 -9.56
C TRP A 95 -11.86 -13.40 -8.10
N LEU A 96 -12.21 -12.15 -7.77
CA LEU A 96 -12.76 -11.78 -6.47
C LEU A 96 -14.24 -12.17 -6.29
N GLU A 97 -14.89 -12.70 -7.33
CA GLU A 97 -16.34 -12.90 -7.37
C GLU A 97 -17.13 -11.61 -7.04
N ALA A 98 -16.54 -10.46 -7.34
CA ALA A 98 -17.12 -9.16 -7.07
C ALA A 98 -18.23 -8.85 -8.10
N PRO A 99 -19.34 -8.22 -7.67
CA PRO A 99 -20.35 -7.76 -8.60
C PRO A 99 -19.79 -6.68 -9.53
N PRO A 100 -20.42 -6.45 -10.71
CA PRO A 100 -20.09 -5.33 -11.56
C PRO A 100 -20.12 -4.02 -10.75
N MET A 101 -19.06 -3.22 -10.87
CA MET A 101 -18.91 -1.98 -10.13
C MET A 101 -18.28 -0.88 -10.96
N GLU A 102 -18.43 0.35 -10.49
CA GLU A 102 -17.83 1.52 -11.11
C GLU A 102 -16.29 1.42 -11.10
N GLU A 103 -15.66 1.98 -12.13
CA GLU A 103 -14.21 2.05 -12.29
C GLU A 103 -13.50 2.64 -11.07
N GLY A 104 -14.07 3.67 -10.44
CA GLY A 104 -13.51 4.27 -9.23
C GLY A 104 -13.39 3.27 -8.07
N LEU A 105 -14.41 2.43 -7.87
CA LEU A 105 -14.42 1.41 -6.82
C LEU A 105 -13.47 0.25 -7.15
N ALA A 106 -13.44 -0.18 -8.42
CA ALA A 106 -12.50 -1.18 -8.89
C ALA A 106 -11.04 -0.74 -8.70
N ASN A 107 -10.76 0.54 -8.92
CA ASN A 107 -9.44 1.13 -8.70
C ASN A 107 -9.07 1.16 -7.21
N ALA A 108 -10.03 1.48 -6.33
CA ALA A 108 -9.83 1.41 -4.89
C ALA A 108 -9.51 -0.03 -4.43
N LEU A 109 -10.24 -1.03 -4.92
CA LEU A 109 -9.95 -2.45 -4.62
C LEU A 109 -8.59 -2.89 -5.12
N ASN A 110 -8.22 -2.52 -6.35
CA ASN A 110 -6.89 -2.78 -6.89
C ASN A 110 -5.80 -2.16 -6.02
N PHE A 111 -5.98 -0.91 -5.57
CA PHE A 111 -5.06 -0.27 -4.64
C PHE A 111 -4.94 -1.06 -3.34
N CYS A 112 -6.06 -1.41 -2.71
CA CYS A 112 -6.06 -2.22 -1.48
C CYS A 112 -5.34 -3.55 -1.67
N ALA A 113 -5.59 -4.28 -2.77
CA ALA A 113 -4.94 -5.55 -3.06
C ALA A 113 -3.41 -5.39 -3.22
N MET A 114 -2.97 -4.37 -3.96
CA MET A 114 -1.54 -4.08 -4.14
C MET A 114 -0.86 -3.75 -2.81
N GLU A 115 -1.50 -2.94 -1.96
CA GLU A 115 -0.96 -2.61 -0.64
C GLU A 115 -0.92 -3.82 0.29
N ILE A 116 -1.95 -4.68 0.28
CA ILE A 116 -1.95 -5.93 1.04
C ILE A 116 -0.76 -6.80 0.63
N VAL A 117 -0.54 -6.99 -0.68
CA VAL A 117 0.61 -7.76 -1.19
C VAL A 117 1.92 -7.12 -0.74
N ALA A 118 2.07 -5.80 -0.87
CA ALA A 118 3.28 -5.09 -0.46
C ALA A 118 3.56 -5.27 1.04
N ILE A 119 2.56 -5.10 1.91
CA ILE A 119 2.67 -5.27 3.36
C ILE A 119 3.08 -6.69 3.72
N VAL A 120 2.42 -7.68 3.13
CA VAL A 120 2.67 -9.10 3.40
C VAL A 120 4.07 -9.52 2.95
N VAL A 121 4.47 -9.15 1.73
CA VAL A 121 5.81 -9.46 1.20
C VAL A 121 6.90 -8.72 1.97
N GLU A 122 6.74 -7.43 2.26
CA GLU A 122 7.71 -6.67 3.06
C GLU A 122 7.89 -7.28 4.45
N SER A 123 6.78 -7.69 5.09
CA SER A 123 6.81 -8.34 6.40
C SER A 123 7.48 -9.72 6.33
N ALA A 124 7.25 -10.49 5.27
CA ALA A 124 7.89 -11.78 5.05
C ALA A 124 9.41 -11.64 4.83
N VAL A 125 9.83 -10.64 4.05
CA VAL A 125 11.25 -10.27 3.89
C VAL A 125 11.89 -9.95 5.23
N ARG A 126 11.23 -9.14 6.08
CA ARG A 126 11.73 -8.85 7.43
C ARG A 126 11.86 -10.11 8.29
N CYS A 127 10.89 -11.03 8.22
CA CYS A 127 10.96 -12.30 8.97
C CYS A 127 12.16 -13.15 8.51
N ARG A 128 12.35 -13.28 7.18
CA ARG A 128 13.50 -13.97 6.61
C ARG A 128 14.83 -13.33 7.03
N ASP A 129 14.91 -12.01 6.97
CA ASP A 129 16.16 -11.30 7.29
C ASP A 129 16.51 -11.45 8.77
N GLN A 130 15.51 -11.42 9.66
CA GLN A 130 15.71 -11.70 11.09
C GLN A 130 16.19 -13.14 11.33
N GLU A 131 15.59 -14.15 10.67
CA GLU A 131 16.09 -15.53 10.71
C GLU A 131 17.55 -15.60 10.25
N ASN A 132 17.88 -14.93 9.14
CA ASN A 132 19.24 -14.90 8.62
C ASN A 132 20.22 -14.23 9.59
N HIS A 133 19.85 -13.13 10.23
CA HIS A 133 20.70 -12.49 11.24
C HIS A 133 20.93 -13.38 12.46
N GLN A 134 19.92 -14.13 12.90
CA GLN A 134 20.08 -15.12 13.98
C GLN A 134 20.96 -16.29 13.57
N ASP A 135 20.82 -16.77 12.33
CA ASP A 135 21.66 -17.82 11.76
C ASP A 135 23.11 -17.35 11.58
N VAL A 136 23.34 -16.13 11.12
CA VAL A 136 24.68 -15.54 10.97
C VAL A 136 25.36 -15.44 12.34
N LYS A 137 24.68 -14.93 13.38
CA LYS A 137 25.23 -14.90 14.75
C LYS A 137 25.63 -16.28 15.29
N LYS A 138 24.90 -17.34 14.91
CA LYS A 138 25.22 -18.73 15.28
C LYS A 138 26.30 -19.37 14.39
N ARG A 139 26.64 -18.77 13.25
CA ARG A 139 27.50 -19.35 12.20
C ARG A 139 28.73 -18.52 11.88
N GLU A 140 28.91 -17.34 12.46
CA GLU A 140 30.22 -16.67 12.54
C GLU A 140 31.26 -17.57 13.26
N GLU A 141 30.80 -18.57 14.01
CA GLU A 141 31.62 -19.69 14.52
C GLU A 141 32.07 -20.68 13.42
N ASN A 142 31.38 -20.75 12.27
CA ASN A 142 31.58 -21.72 11.19
C ASN A 142 31.61 -21.05 9.80
N HIS A 143 32.81 -20.63 9.39
CA HIS A 143 33.16 -19.91 8.15
C HIS A 143 32.60 -20.52 6.84
N SER A 144 31.40 -20.12 6.42
CA SER A 144 30.82 -20.52 5.12
C SER A 144 30.20 -19.33 4.37
N ILE A 145 30.46 -19.26 3.06
CA ILE A 145 29.98 -18.19 2.17
C ILE A 145 28.51 -18.45 1.80
N GLN A 146 27.67 -17.42 1.90
CA GLN A 146 26.22 -17.57 1.82
C GLN A 146 25.60 -17.01 0.53
N ARG A 147 24.62 -17.73 -0.02
CA ARG A 147 23.67 -17.22 -1.03
C ARG A 147 22.43 -16.66 -0.32
N PRO A 148 21.79 -15.59 -0.84
CA PRO A 148 20.56 -15.06 -0.26
C PRO A 148 19.45 -16.12 -0.28
N LYS A 149 18.85 -16.41 0.88
CA LYS A 149 17.75 -17.37 0.97
C LYS A 149 16.50 -16.80 0.30
N ALA A 150 15.80 -17.64 -0.46
CA ALA A 150 14.50 -17.30 -1.02
C ALA A 150 13.45 -17.10 0.09
N LEU A 151 12.34 -16.43 -0.23
CA LEU A 151 11.16 -16.40 0.63
C LEU A 151 10.45 -17.76 0.55
N TYR A 152 10.07 -18.29 1.72
CA TYR A 152 9.30 -19.52 1.85
C TYR A 152 7.94 -19.24 2.49
N ILE A 153 6.99 -20.17 2.36
CA ILE A 153 5.64 -20.04 2.93
C ILE A 153 5.65 -19.67 4.42
N ARG A 154 6.57 -20.26 5.20
CA ARG A 154 6.74 -19.97 6.64
C ARG A 154 7.00 -18.49 6.93
N HIS A 155 7.67 -17.76 6.03
CA HIS A 155 7.95 -16.34 6.22
C HIS A 155 6.67 -15.51 6.08
N TYR A 156 5.79 -15.91 5.18
CA TYR A 156 4.48 -15.30 5.00
C TYR A 156 3.54 -15.62 6.16
N GLU A 157 3.52 -16.87 6.62
CA GLU A 157 2.74 -17.28 7.79
C GLU A 157 3.16 -16.51 9.04
N GLU A 158 4.47 -16.39 9.28
CA GLU A 158 5.01 -15.62 10.40
C GLU A 158 4.72 -14.11 10.27
N ALA A 159 4.81 -13.56 9.06
CA ALA A 159 4.44 -12.18 8.79
C ALA A 159 2.97 -11.89 9.12
N ILE A 160 2.06 -12.78 8.70
CA ILE A 160 0.62 -12.67 9.01
C ILE A 160 0.39 -12.83 10.52
N ARG A 161 1.06 -13.78 11.17
CA ARG A 161 0.95 -14.02 12.62
C ARG A 161 1.37 -12.78 13.43
N ARG A 162 2.39 -12.06 12.98
CA ARG A 162 2.88 -10.83 13.64
C ARG A 162 2.05 -9.58 13.32
N ASN A 163 1.24 -9.62 12.25
CA ASN A 163 0.40 -8.48 11.90
C ASN A 163 -0.72 -8.34 12.93
N TRP A 164 -0.67 -7.24 13.69
CA TRP A 164 -1.60 -6.99 14.78
C TRP A 164 -3.05 -6.74 14.31
N GLY A 165 -3.23 -6.07 13.17
CA GLY A 165 -4.56 -5.88 12.58
C GLY A 165 -5.17 -7.21 12.16
N TYR A 166 -4.36 -8.10 11.60
CA TYR A 166 -4.82 -9.43 11.24
C TYR A 166 -5.20 -10.24 12.48
N ALA A 167 -4.39 -10.20 13.54
CA ALA A 167 -4.67 -10.88 14.79
C ALA A 167 -5.98 -10.41 15.44
N LYS A 168 -6.25 -9.10 15.44
CA LYS A 168 -7.42 -8.52 16.12
C LYS A 168 -8.69 -8.46 15.29
N ARG A 169 -8.58 -8.09 14.01
CA ARG A 169 -9.72 -7.73 13.15
C ARG A 169 -9.72 -8.47 11.82
N LYS A 170 -8.76 -9.39 11.60
CA LYS A 170 -8.56 -10.07 10.31
C LYS A 170 -8.31 -9.10 9.15
N ASP A 171 -7.70 -7.96 9.46
CA ASP A 171 -7.41 -6.87 8.53
C ASP A 171 -5.91 -6.62 8.44
N ILE A 172 -5.35 -6.79 7.24
CA ILE A 172 -3.93 -6.60 6.97
C ILE A 172 -3.60 -5.13 6.69
N LEU A 173 -4.54 -4.37 6.12
CA LEU A 173 -4.30 -3.06 5.54
C LEU A 173 -4.28 -1.95 6.60
N PHE A 174 -5.20 -2.00 7.56
CA PHE A 174 -5.31 -0.99 8.63
C PHE A 174 -4.81 -1.50 10.00
N GLY A 175 -4.07 -2.61 9.99
CA GLY A 175 -3.31 -3.11 11.12
C GLY A 175 -2.00 -2.36 11.29
N TYR A 176 -1.96 -1.37 12.16
CA TYR A 176 -0.79 -0.52 12.44
C TYR A 176 0.54 -1.28 12.57
N PHE A 177 1.59 -0.67 12.00
CA PHE A 177 3.02 -0.92 12.23
C PHE A 177 3.51 -0.24 13.51
#